data_AF-A0A7S1W9R5-F1
#
_entry.id   AF-A0A7S1W9R5-F1
#
_cell.length_a   1.000
_cell.length_b   1.000
_cell.length_c   1.000
_cell.angle_alpha   90.00
_cell.angle_beta   90.00
_cell.angle_gamma   90.00
#
_symmetry.space_group_name_H-M   'P 1'
#
loop_
_entity.id
_entity.type
_entity.pdbx_description
1 polymer ?
#
loop_
_entity_poly.entity_id
_entity_poly.type
_entity_poly.pdbx_seq_one_letter_code
_entity_poly.pdbx_strand_id
1 'polypeptide(L)'
;FVAVSGTMSNSADVAAWLDAPRECHFHFTDEDRPVKLTTHVVAIPSHSRNPFQFAKLLTCKMVPVLREYSAGKPALIFCPSRRETSATAAHVAQEAQHELTTIAAQQLDIPPTALKASLLEAATRCADATLKQTIPFGVAFHHAGLAGGDRQLVERLFHDQVLRVVCCTSTLALGVNLPARLVVIK
;
A
#
# COMPACT_ATOMS: atom_id res chain seq x y z
N PHE A 1 -7.05 -34.29 -2.52
CA PHE A 1 -6.27 -33.07 -2.24
C PHE A 1 -7.23 -31.88 -2.25
N VAL A 2 -6.83 -30.73 -1.71
CA VAL A 2 -7.63 -29.50 -1.76
C VAL A 2 -6.88 -28.49 -2.62
N ALA A 3 -7.53 -28.00 -3.67
CA ALA A 3 -6.99 -26.95 -4.53
C ALA A 3 -7.65 -25.62 -4.17
N VAL A 4 -6.85 -24.57 -3.99
CA VAL A 4 -7.32 -23.22 -3.64
C VAL A 4 -6.71 -22.23 -4.63
N SER A 5 -7.54 -21.32 -5.13
CA SER A 5 -7.16 -20.31 -6.12
C SER A 5 -7.88 -18.99 -5.81
N GLY A 6 -7.40 -17.90 -6.41
CA GLY A 6 -8.23 -16.71 -6.62
C GLY A 6 -9.40 -16.99 -7.57
N THR A 7 -10.28 -16.01 -7.75
CA THR A 7 -11.42 -16.10 -8.67
C THR A 7 -10.92 -16.33 -10.10
N MET A 8 -11.53 -17.28 -10.79
CA MET A 8 -11.15 -17.64 -12.16
C MET A 8 -12.37 -18.02 -13.00
N SER A 9 -12.42 -17.53 -14.23
CA SER A 9 -13.55 -17.76 -15.14
C SER A 9 -13.66 -19.21 -15.61
N ASN A 10 -12.53 -19.91 -15.74
CA ASN A 10 -12.44 -21.28 -16.24
C ASN A 10 -12.30 -22.33 -15.12
N SER A 11 -12.88 -22.08 -13.94
CA SER A 11 -12.73 -22.99 -12.79
C SER A 11 -13.26 -24.41 -13.04
N ALA A 12 -14.25 -24.55 -13.93
CA ALA A 12 -14.80 -25.85 -14.31
C ALA A 12 -13.79 -26.73 -15.07
N ASP A 13 -12.98 -26.12 -15.96
CA ASP A 13 -11.94 -26.84 -16.71
C ASP A 13 -10.85 -27.35 -15.77
N VAL A 14 -10.48 -26.54 -14.77
CA VAL A 14 -9.50 -26.93 -13.75
C VAL A 14 -10.05 -28.03 -12.85
N ALA A 15 -11.33 -27.96 -12.47
CA ALA A 15 -11.98 -29.02 -11.71
C ALA A 15 -11.99 -30.35 -12.49
N ALA A 16 -12.31 -30.30 -13.80
CA ALA A 16 -12.28 -31.48 -14.67
C ALA A 16 -10.85 -32.05 -14.84
N TRP A 17 -9.85 -31.19 -15.02
CA TRP A 17 -8.44 -31.61 -15.12
C TRP A 17 -7.93 -32.28 -13.84
N LEU A 18 -8.44 -31.87 -12.68
CA LEU A 18 -8.11 -32.42 -11.38
C LEU A 18 -9.01 -33.60 -10.95
N ASP A 19 -9.90 -34.08 -11.83
CA ASP A 19 -10.91 -35.11 -11.54
C ASP A 19 -11.75 -34.81 -10.28
N ALA A 20 -12.04 -33.53 -10.04
CA ALA A 20 -12.80 -33.09 -8.87
C ALA A 20 -14.30 -33.37 -9.07
N PRO A 21 -14.98 -34.04 -8.11
CA PRO A 21 -16.44 -34.20 -8.14
C PRO A 21 -17.15 -32.85 -8.17
N ARG A 22 -18.31 -32.78 -8.83
CA ARG A 22 -19.08 -31.53 -9.00
C ARG A 22 -19.52 -30.93 -7.67
N GLU A 23 -19.89 -31.78 -6.72
CA GLU A 23 -20.25 -31.41 -5.35
C GLU A 23 -19.09 -30.80 -4.54
N CYS A 24 -17.84 -30.98 -5.00
CA CYS A 24 -16.65 -30.43 -4.38
C CYS A 24 -16.04 -29.27 -5.19
N HIS A 25 -16.70 -28.84 -6.26
CA HIS A 25 -16.30 -27.67 -7.05
C HIS A 25 -17.05 -26.44 -6.55
N PHE A 26 -16.31 -25.52 -5.92
CA PHE A 26 -16.84 -24.24 -5.48
C PHE A 26 -16.30 -23.13 -6.39
N HIS A 27 -17.20 -22.36 -6.99
CA HIS A 27 -16.87 -21.21 -7.82
C HIS A 27 -17.33 -19.94 -7.12
N PHE A 28 -16.45 -18.94 -7.10
CA PHE A 28 -16.71 -17.64 -6.50
C PHE A 28 -16.39 -16.54 -7.51
N THR A 29 -17.16 -15.46 -7.40
CA THR A 29 -17.05 -14.23 -8.18
C THR A 29 -16.61 -13.08 -7.28
N ASP A 30 -16.38 -11.90 -7.87
CA ASP A 30 -16.11 -10.70 -7.07
C ASP A 30 -17.31 -10.29 -6.19
N GLU A 31 -18.51 -10.80 -6.47
CA GLU A 31 -19.68 -10.58 -5.63
C GLU A 31 -19.62 -11.37 -4.32
N ASP A 32 -18.85 -12.45 -4.26
CA ASP A 32 -18.76 -13.28 -3.05
C ASP A 32 -17.76 -12.72 -2.02
N ARG A 33 -17.09 -11.60 -2.34
CA ARG A 33 -16.14 -10.95 -1.43
C ARG A 33 -16.87 -10.41 -0.19
N PRO A 34 -16.42 -10.74 1.04
CA PRO A 34 -16.96 -10.17 2.27
C PRO A 34 -16.84 -8.64 2.33
N VAL A 35 -15.76 -8.10 1.75
CA VAL A 35 -15.55 -6.66 1.57
C VAL A 35 -15.53 -6.36 0.08
N LYS A 36 -16.57 -5.64 -0.38
CA LYS A 36 -16.69 -5.22 -1.78
C LYS A 36 -15.56 -4.27 -2.15
N LEU A 37 -15.00 -4.47 -3.35
CA LEU A 37 -14.01 -3.57 -3.92
C LEU A 37 -14.68 -2.59 -4.88
N THR A 38 -14.21 -1.34 -4.85
CA THR A 38 -14.59 -0.32 -5.83
C THR A 38 -13.34 0.10 -6.58
N THR A 39 -13.40 0.06 -7.90
CA THR A 39 -12.30 0.45 -8.78
C THR A 39 -12.57 1.82 -9.38
N HIS A 40 -11.60 2.72 -9.24
CA HIS A 40 -11.65 4.06 -9.83
C HIS A 40 -10.47 4.21 -10.80
N VAL A 41 -10.73 4.73 -12.00
CA VAL A 41 -9.70 5.07 -12.98
C VAL A 41 -9.60 6.58 -13.05
N VAL A 42 -8.54 7.14 -12.45
CA VAL A 42 -8.28 8.58 -12.42
C VAL A 42 -7.41 8.93 -13.62
N ALA A 43 -8.02 9.48 -14.67
CA ALA A 43 -7.29 9.93 -15.86
C ALA A 43 -6.51 11.22 -15.54
N ILE A 44 -5.19 11.19 -15.71
CA ILE A 44 -4.32 12.36 -15.52
C ILE A 44 -3.83 12.83 -16.89
N PRO A 45 -4.34 13.94 -17.43
CA PRO A 45 -3.90 14.45 -18.72
C PRO A 45 -2.44 14.95 -18.62
N SER A 46 -1.63 14.58 -19.61
CA SER A 46 -0.26 15.06 -19.77
C SER A 46 -0.03 15.51 -21.20
N HIS A 47 0.42 16.75 -21.38
CA HIS A 47 0.83 17.27 -22.68
C HIS A 47 2.26 16.86 -23.05
N SER A 48 3.01 16.32 -22.10
CA SER A 48 4.38 15.84 -22.32
C SER A 48 4.38 14.36 -22.67
N ARG A 49 5.15 14.00 -23.71
CA ARG A 49 5.45 12.61 -24.06
C ARG A 49 6.59 12.02 -23.23
N ASN A 50 7.22 12.80 -22.33
CA ASN A 50 8.32 12.35 -21.50
C ASN A 50 7.80 11.51 -20.31
N PRO A 51 8.12 10.21 -20.23
CA PRO A 51 7.63 9.35 -19.16
C PRO A 51 8.06 9.81 -17.76
N PHE A 52 9.24 10.40 -17.61
CA PHE A 52 9.72 10.90 -16.32
C PHE A 52 8.92 12.11 -15.82
N GLN A 53 8.53 13.00 -16.74
CA GLN A 53 7.66 14.14 -16.38
C GLN A 53 6.28 13.65 -15.99
N PHE A 54 5.75 12.65 -16.70
CA PHE A 54 4.47 12.03 -16.35
C PHE A 54 4.53 11.34 -14.99
N ALA A 55 5.56 10.52 -14.72
CA ALA A 55 5.74 9.86 -13.43
C ALA A 55 5.83 10.85 -12.25
N LYS A 56 6.47 12.02 -12.47
CA LYS A 56 6.50 13.12 -11.49
C LYS A 56 5.12 13.74 -11.30
N LEU A 57 4.37 13.99 -12.37
CA LEU A 57 3.00 14.48 -12.31
C LEU A 57 2.11 13.52 -11.51
N LEU A 58 2.21 12.21 -11.76
CA LEU A 58 1.48 11.19 -11.00
C LEU A 58 1.82 11.25 -9.52
N THR A 59 3.12 11.36 -9.17
CA THR A 59 3.56 11.53 -7.78
C THR A 59 2.91 12.76 -7.13
N CYS A 60 2.80 13.89 -7.84
CA CYS A 60 2.14 15.10 -7.34
C CYS A 60 0.60 15.02 -7.25
N LYS A 61 -0.01 13.92 -7.70
CA LYS A 61 -1.45 13.67 -7.53
C LYS A 61 -1.74 12.69 -6.38
N MET A 62 -0.71 12.16 -5.72
CA MET A 62 -0.90 11.12 -4.70
C MET A 62 -1.65 11.62 -3.46
N VAL A 63 -1.30 12.78 -2.90
CA VAL A 63 -1.99 13.29 -1.71
C VAL A 63 -3.48 13.61 -1.99
N PRO A 64 -3.86 14.27 -3.10
CA PRO A 64 -5.26 14.40 -3.48
C PRO A 64 -6.01 13.07 -3.57
N VAL A 65 -5.42 12.07 -4.25
CA VAL A 65 -6.02 10.72 -4.37
C VAL A 65 -6.17 10.06 -3.00
N LEU A 66 -5.17 10.17 -2.12
CA LEU A 66 -5.25 9.64 -0.77
C LEU A 66 -6.38 10.29 0.03
N ARG A 67 -6.52 11.61 -0.02
CA ARG A 67 -7.58 12.34 0.69
C ARG A 67 -8.98 11.95 0.20
N GLU A 68 -9.12 11.71 -1.10
CA GLU A 68 -10.40 11.35 -1.72
C GLU A 68 -10.84 9.92 -1.38
N TYR A 69 -9.94 8.93 -1.50
CA TYR A 69 -10.33 7.52 -1.49
C TYR A 69 -9.93 6.74 -0.22
N SER A 70 -8.98 7.22 0.59
CA SER A 70 -8.50 6.44 1.75
C SER A 70 -9.43 6.49 2.97
N ALA A 71 -10.27 7.53 3.08
CA ALA A 71 -11.02 7.85 4.30
C ALA A 71 -10.14 7.86 5.57
N GLY A 72 -8.88 8.30 5.44
CA GLY A 72 -7.90 8.34 6.54
C GLY A 72 -7.39 6.97 7.01
N LYS A 73 -7.75 5.89 6.31
CA LYS A 73 -7.31 4.51 6.62
C LYS A 73 -6.03 4.15 5.83
N PRO A 74 -5.31 3.09 6.20
CA PRO A 74 -4.05 2.73 5.56
C PRO A 74 -4.17 2.49 4.04
N ALA A 75 -3.19 2.96 3.29
CA ALA A 75 -3.13 2.88 1.84
C ALA A 75 -1.77 2.36 1.32
N LEU A 76 -1.82 1.55 0.26
CA LEU A 76 -0.64 1.10 -0.48
C LEU A 76 -0.56 1.83 -1.82
N ILE A 77 0.62 2.32 -2.19
CA ILE A 77 0.88 2.94 -3.49
C ILE A 77 1.89 2.07 -4.24
N PHE A 78 1.44 1.32 -5.23
CA PHE A 78 2.30 0.54 -6.10
C PHE A 78 3.00 1.45 -7.11
N CYS A 79 4.33 1.49 -7.03
CA CYS A 79 5.19 2.22 -7.94
C CYS A 79 5.94 1.26 -8.88
N PRO A 80 6.26 1.70 -10.11
CA PRO A 80 6.90 0.85 -11.12
C PRO A 80 8.38 0.53 -10.83
N SER A 81 9.05 1.28 -9.94
CA SER A 81 10.47 1.05 -9.62
C SER A 81 10.82 1.35 -8.17
N ARG A 82 11.93 0.78 -7.69
CA ARG A 82 12.49 1.02 -6.34
C ARG A 82 12.79 2.50 -6.08
N ARG A 83 13.28 3.20 -7.10
CA ARG A 83 13.56 4.64 -7.02
C ARG A 83 12.28 5.45 -6.87
N GLU A 84 11.20 5.02 -7.54
CA GLU A 84 9.92 5.71 -7.43
C GLU A 84 9.25 5.48 -6.10
N THR A 85 9.39 4.31 -5.47
CA THR A 85 8.79 4.11 -4.14
C THR A 85 9.35 5.09 -3.11
N SER A 86 10.68 5.29 -3.08
CA SER A 86 11.30 6.24 -2.14
C SER A 86 10.99 7.70 -2.52
N ALA A 87 11.02 8.04 -3.80
CA ALA A 87 10.69 9.40 -4.26
C ALA A 87 9.23 9.77 -4.00
N THR A 88 8.29 8.86 -4.24
CA THR A 88 6.86 9.08 -3.96
C THR A 88 6.60 9.15 -2.46
N ALA A 89 7.22 8.30 -1.64
CA ALA A 89 7.11 8.38 -0.18
C ALA A 89 7.63 9.71 0.37
N ALA A 90 8.79 10.17 -0.10
CA ALA A 90 9.35 11.47 0.28
C ALA A 90 8.41 12.62 -0.10
N HIS A 91 7.84 12.58 -1.30
CA HIS A 91 6.90 13.60 -1.75
C HIS A 91 5.61 13.62 -0.92
N VAL A 92 5.00 12.45 -0.66
CA VAL A 92 3.79 12.35 0.15
C VAL A 92 4.05 12.83 1.57
N ALA A 93 5.19 12.47 2.18
CA ALA A 93 5.57 12.96 3.50
C ALA A 93 5.72 14.49 3.52
N GLN A 94 6.35 15.05 2.48
CA GLN A 94 6.54 16.49 2.34
C GLN A 94 5.22 17.25 2.12
N GLU A 95 4.29 16.71 1.35
CA GLU A 95 3.03 17.40 1.04
C GLU A 95 1.98 17.22 2.15
N ALA A 96 1.86 16.02 2.72
CA ALA A 96 0.89 15.73 3.78
C ALA A 96 1.36 16.19 5.17
N GLN A 97 2.68 16.40 5.38
CA GLN A 97 3.24 16.82 6.66
C GLN A 97 2.71 15.94 7.82
N HIS A 98 2.17 16.54 8.87
CA HIS A 98 1.64 15.82 10.05
C HIS A 98 0.17 15.41 9.93
N GLU A 99 -0.49 15.63 8.78
CA GLU A 99 -1.90 15.27 8.57
C GLU A 99 -2.12 13.76 8.82
N LEU A 100 -1.32 12.92 8.18
CA LEU A 100 -1.43 11.46 8.26
C LEU A 100 -1.20 10.94 9.68
N THR A 101 -0.19 11.45 10.39
CA THR A 101 0.05 11.08 11.79
C THR A 101 -1.04 11.55 12.73
N THR A 102 -1.66 12.71 12.46
CA THR A 102 -2.76 13.22 13.28
C THR A 102 -4.00 12.34 13.11
N ILE A 103 -4.34 11.99 11.87
CA ILE A 103 -5.42 11.03 11.56
C ILE A 103 -5.14 9.68 12.24
N ALA A 104 -3.89 9.21 12.18
CA ALA A 104 -3.51 7.94 12.79
C ALA A 104 -3.71 7.94 14.31
N ALA A 105 -3.26 9.00 14.97
CA ALA A 105 -3.37 9.16 16.42
C ALA A 105 -4.84 9.21 16.86
N GLN A 106 -5.70 9.95 16.14
CA GLN A 106 -7.13 10.01 16.41
C GLN A 106 -7.83 8.65 16.30
N GLN A 107 -7.51 7.85 15.27
CA GLN A 107 -8.13 6.54 15.09
C GLN A 107 -7.63 5.49 16.09
N LEU A 108 -6.41 5.65 16.61
CA LEU A 108 -5.82 4.77 17.62
C LEU A 108 -6.14 5.23 19.06
N ASP A 109 -6.87 6.34 19.22
CA ASP A 109 -7.16 6.96 20.52
C ASP A 109 -5.90 7.23 21.36
N ILE A 110 -4.86 7.76 20.70
CA ILE A 110 -3.59 8.16 21.34
C ILE A 110 -3.27 9.64 21.07
N PRO A 111 -2.56 10.33 21.98
CA PRO A 111 -2.12 11.69 21.71
C PRO A 111 -1.23 11.78 20.47
N PRO A 112 -1.45 12.74 19.55
CA PRO A 112 -0.61 12.91 18.36
C PRO A 112 0.89 13.10 18.66
N THR A 113 1.21 13.74 19.79
CA THR A 113 2.58 13.92 20.28
C THR A 113 3.23 12.60 20.68
N ALA A 114 2.47 11.70 21.32
CA ALA A 114 2.96 10.38 21.72
C ALA A 114 3.22 9.50 20.49
N LEU A 115 2.29 9.49 19.52
CA LEU A 115 2.50 8.75 18.28
C LEU A 115 3.72 9.27 17.50
N LYS A 116 3.85 10.60 17.38
CA LYS A 116 4.98 11.23 16.72
C LYS A 116 6.31 10.87 17.38
N ALA A 117 6.36 10.85 18.72
CA ALA A 117 7.55 10.43 19.46
C ALA A 117 7.92 8.96 19.18
N SER A 118 6.93 8.06 19.18
CA SER A 118 7.13 6.64 18.84
C SER A 118 7.63 6.45 17.41
N LEU A 119 7.08 7.18 16.44
CA LEU A 119 7.53 7.12 15.04
C LEU A 119 8.94 7.70 14.86
N LEU A 120 9.28 8.78 15.59
CA LEU A 120 10.64 9.32 15.61
C LEU A 120 11.65 8.31 16.15
N GLU A 121 11.32 7.65 17.27
CA GLU A 121 12.15 6.59 17.84
C GLU A 121 12.31 5.43 16.87
N ALA A 122 11.20 4.97 16.26
CA ALA A 122 11.22 3.92 15.26
C ALA A 122 12.10 4.26 14.06
N ALA A 123 12.02 5.51 13.58
CA ALA A 123 12.85 6.00 12.49
C ALA A 123 14.35 5.91 12.81
N THR A 124 14.79 6.14 14.05
CA THR A 124 16.21 6.03 14.43
C THR A 124 16.80 4.63 14.20
N ARG A 125 15.94 3.60 14.22
CA ARG A 125 16.33 2.19 14.01
C ARG A 125 16.52 1.83 12.54
N CYS A 126 16.08 2.68 11.61
CA CYS A 126 16.26 2.43 10.18
C CYS A 126 17.72 2.58 9.77
N ALA A 127 18.14 1.81 8.76
CA ALA A 127 19.39 2.06 8.06
C ALA A 127 19.20 3.13 6.97
N ASP A 128 18.10 3.05 6.22
CA ASP A 128 17.80 3.95 5.11
C ASP A 128 17.50 5.40 5.56
N ALA A 129 18.16 6.37 4.92
CA ALA A 129 18.05 7.78 5.26
C ALA A 129 16.69 8.40 4.87
N THR A 130 16.07 7.91 3.80
CA THR A 130 14.75 8.38 3.38
C THR A 130 13.67 7.84 4.33
N LEU A 131 13.75 6.58 4.77
CA LEU A 131 12.86 6.04 5.81
C LEU A 131 12.93 6.84 7.11
N LYS A 132 14.15 7.23 7.53
CA LYS A 132 14.34 8.11 8.71
C LYS A 132 13.56 9.42 8.60
N GLN A 133 13.45 9.95 7.39
CA GLN A 133 12.79 11.22 7.12
C GLN A 133 11.28 11.07 6.94
N THR A 134 10.79 9.96 6.40
CA THR A 134 9.36 9.79 6.04
C THR A 134 8.52 9.17 7.15
N ILE A 135 9.08 8.21 7.92
CA ILE A 135 8.35 7.52 9.00
C ILE A 135 7.73 8.47 10.02
N PRO A 136 8.39 9.55 10.48
CA PRO A 136 7.81 10.53 11.40
C PRO A 136 6.55 11.25 10.88
N PHE A 137 6.28 11.17 9.58
CA PHE A 137 5.10 11.73 8.92
C PHE A 137 4.06 10.65 8.57
N GLY A 138 4.21 9.43 9.07
CA GLY A 138 3.26 8.34 8.85
C GLY A 138 3.34 7.74 7.44
N VAL A 139 4.47 7.94 6.75
CA VAL A 139 4.72 7.47 5.39
C VAL A 139 5.99 6.62 5.37
N ALA A 140 5.99 5.52 4.63
CA ALA A 140 7.21 4.76 4.37
C ALA A 140 7.23 4.22 2.94
N PHE A 141 8.30 3.51 2.60
CA PHE A 141 8.37 2.75 1.36
C PHE A 141 8.91 1.34 1.59
N HIS A 142 8.61 0.43 0.66
CA HIS A 142 9.03 -0.96 0.74
C HIS A 142 9.43 -1.50 -0.64
N HIS A 143 10.62 -2.09 -0.71
CA HIS A 143 11.07 -2.85 -1.87
C HIS A 143 12.15 -3.87 -1.48
N ALA A 144 12.42 -4.84 -2.35
CA ALA A 144 13.41 -5.90 -2.11
C ALA A 144 14.85 -5.40 -1.83
N GLY A 145 15.20 -4.18 -2.24
CA GLY A 145 16.52 -3.58 -1.97
C GLY A 145 16.70 -2.99 -0.57
N LEU A 146 15.67 -2.98 0.29
CA LEU A 146 15.80 -2.49 1.66
C LEU A 146 16.45 -3.55 2.55
N ALA A 147 17.15 -3.08 3.59
CA ALA A 147 17.64 -3.96 4.64
C ALA A 147 16.49 -4.79 5.24
N GLY A 148 16.77 -6.02 5.65
CA GLY A 148 15.75 -6.90 6.24
C GLY A 148 15.05 -6.28 7.45
N GLY A 149 15.82 -5.62 8.33
CA GLY A 149 15.29 -4.92 9.50
C GLY A 149 14.37 -3.75 9.14
N ASP A 150 14.73 -2.97 8.12
CA ASP A 150 13.91 -1.87 7.62
C ASP A 150 12.57 -2.38 7.06
N ARG A 151 12.59 -3.47 6.27
CA ARG A 151 11.36 -4.10 5.74
C ARG A 151 10.43 -4.56 6.86
N GLN A 152 10.97 -5.30 7.83
CA GLN A 152 10.22 -5.79 8.99
C GLN A 152 9.67 -4.65 9.86
N LEU A 153 10.39 -3.55 9.98
CA LEU A 153 9.92 -2.38 10.70
C LEU A 153 8.74 -1.72 9.97
N VAL A 154 8.87 -1.47 8.66
CA VAL A 154 7.80 -0.88 7.85
C VAL A 154 6.54 -1.76 7.86
N GLU A 155 6.69 -3.07 7.70
CA GLU A 155 5.57 -4.03 7.76
C GLU A 155 4.84 -3.99 9.10
N ARG A 156 5.58 -4.01 10.23
CA ARG A 156 4.99 -3.90 11.57
C ARG A 156 4.26 -2.58 11.77
N LEU A 157 4.92 -1.45 11.47
CA LEU A 157 4.32 -0.13 11.65
C LEU A 157 3.07 0.08 10.78
N PHE A 158 3.01 -0.54 9.60
CA PHE A 158 1.81 -0.50 8.76
C PHE A 158 0.71 -1.43 9.29
N HIS A 159 1.07 -2.63 9.75
CA HIS A 159 0.14 -3.57 10.37
C HIS A 159 -0.52 -2.97 11.63
N ASP A 160 0.26 -2.27 12.45
CA ASP A 160 -0.19 -1.55 13.65
C ASP A 160 -0.98 -0.26 13.31
N GLN A 161 -1.16 0.05 12.03
CA GLN A 161 -1.88 1.22 11.51
C GLN A 161 -1.30 2.57 11.98
N VAL A 162 -0.04 2.60 12.41
CA VAL A 162 0.66 3.85 12.75
C VAL A 162 1.25 4.52 11.50
N LEU A 163 1.59 3.74 10.47
CA LEU A 163 1.81 4.25 9.12
C LEU A 163 0.48 4.27 8.35
N ARG A 164 0.22 5.37 7.65
CA ARG A 164 -0.97 5.52 6.80
C ARG A 164 -0.69 5.23 5.34
N VAL A 165 0.55 5.40 4.90
CA VAL A 165 0.92 5.21 3.49
C VAL A 165 2.21 4.42 3.40
N VAL A 166 2.21 3.36 2.58
CA VAL A 166 3.44 2.68 2.15
C VAL A 166 3.50 2.68 0.63
N CYS A 167 4.58 3.23 0.08
CA CYS A 167 4.88 3.16 -1.35
C CYS A 167 5.70 1.90 -1.63
N CYS A 168 5.27 1.04 -2.54
CA CYS A 168 5.88 -0.27 -2.71
C CYS A 168 6.01 -0.74 -4.16
N THR A 169 6.94 -1.66 -4.41
CA THR A 169 6.99 -2.40 -5.67
C THR A 169 6.02 -3.58 -5.66
N SER A 170 5.66 -4.11 -6.83
CA SER A 170 4.73 -5.25 -6.98
C SER A 170 5.14 -6.50 -6.19
N THR A 171 6.43 -6.67 -5.90
CA THR A 171 6.95 -7.77 -5.07
C THR A 171 6.35 -7.81 -3.66
N LEU A 172 5.84 -6.68 -3.13
CA LEU A 172 5.15 -6.65 -1.84
C LEU A 172 3.82 -7.42 -1.90
N ALA A 173 3.17 -7.53 -3.06
CA ALA A 173 1.91 -8.27 -3.20
C ALA A 173 2.09 -9.80 -3.01
N LEU A 174 3.33 -10.28 -2.91
CA LEU A 174 3.66 -11.69 -2.71
C LEU A 174 4.01 -11.93 -1.24
N GLY A 175 3.04 -12.41 -0.45
CA GLY A 175 3.31 -13.07 0.83
C GLY A 175 3.36 -12.19 2.09
N VAL A 176 2.81 -10.97 2.07
CA VAL A 176 2.61 -10.16 3.28
C VAL A 176 1.15 -9.76 3.50
N ASN A 177 0.69 -9.90 4.74
CA ASN A 177 -0.66 -9.53 5.17
C ASN A 177 -0.68 -8.08 5.67
N LEU A 178 -0.79 -7.13 4.75
CA LEU A 178 -0.87 -5.71 5.04
C LEU A 178 -2.28 -5.19 4.74
N PRO A 179 -3.17 -5.07 5.75
CA PRO A 179 -4.55 -4.66 5.54
C PRO A 179 -4.62 -3.19 5.11
N ALA A 180 -4.93 -2.96 3.84
CA ALA A 180 -5.08 -1.62 3.27
C ALA A 180 -6.53 -1.36 2.86
N ARG A 181 -7.03 -0.15 3.14
CA ARG A 181 -8.35 0.32 2.69
C ARG A 181 -8.33 0.76 1.23
N LEU A 182 -7.19 1.27 0.79
CA LEU A 182 -6.96 1.81 -0.54
C LEU A 182 -5.67 1.21 -1.12
N VAL A 183 -5.74 0.80 -2.39
CA VAL A 183 -4.58 0.43 -3.18
C VAL A 183 -4.55 1.34 -4.41
N VAL A 184 -3.47 2.09 -4.57
CA VAL A 184 -3.22 2.94 -5.75
C VAL A 184 -2.20 2.23 -6.63
N ILE A 185 -2.50 2.08 -7.92
CA ILE A 185 -1.56 1.57 -8.92
C ILE A 185 -1.15 2.77 -9.78
N LYS A 186 0.14 3.09 -9.77
CA LYS A 186 0.72 4.24 -10.47
C LYS A 186 1.31 3.85 -11.82
#